data_AF-A0AAN5DHD8-F1
#
_entry.id   AF-A0AAN5DHD8-F1
#
_cell.length_a   1.000
_cell.length_b   1.000
_cell.length_c   1.000
_cell.angle_alpha   90.00
_cell.angle_beta   90.00
_cell.angle_gamma   90.00
#
_symmetry.space_group_name_H-M   'P 1'
#
loop_
_entity.id
_entity.type
_entity.pdbx_description
1 polymer ?
#
loop_
_entity_poly.entity_id
_entity_poly.type
_entity_poly.pdbx_seq_one_letter_code
_entity_poly.pdbx_strand_id
1 'polypeptide(L)'
;AGYPKVYAAGYEATSESECKPVYQARSQESAHSTVISISSPILTVDMGPKEPKSRYQRSLATFQHATPNSSVVYTSPGYVGCSNIGNQQYYADSNNVLETLSAEVESLDLEATYSIPSAKEAVHITVNSEILDLVGVATAAKHYEAERFDVTINWSRSTPASNFALQLDL
;
A
#
# COMPACT_ATOMS: atom_id res chain seq x y z
N ALA A 1 6.98 -20.85 7.14
CA ALA A 1 6.58 -19.79 8.09
C ALA A 1 6.43 -18.51 7.27
N GLY A 2 5.30 -17.82 7.37
CA GLY A 2 5.08 -16.59 6.59
C GLY A 2 5.87 -15.41 7.15
N TYR A 3 6.23 -14.47 6.30
CA TYR A 3 6.79 -13.18 6.73
C TYR A 3 5.71 -12.28 7.35
N PRO A 4 6.08 -11.27 8.15
CA PRO A 4 5.12 -10.34 8.72
C PRO A 4 4.26 -9.66 7.65
N LYS A 5 2.98 -9.49 7.97
CA LYS A 5 2.00 -8.80 7.15
C LYS A 5 1.42 -7.63 7.93
N VAL A 6 1.18 -6.53 7.24
CA VAL A 6 0.53 -5.35 7.86
C VAL A 6 -0.78 -5.06 7.16
N TYR A 7 -1.79 -4.76 7.97
CA TYR A 7 -3.14 -4.41 7.55
C TYR A 7 -3.49 -3.02 8.07
N ALA A 8 -4.18 -2.23 7.24
CA ALA A 8 -4.59 -0.87 7.56
C ALA A 8 -5.94 -0.80 8.33
N ALA A 9 -6.32 -1.87 9.06
CA ALA A 9 -7.47 -1.90 9.97
C ALA A 9 -7.32 -2.96 11.06
N GLY A 10 -8.32 -3.03 11.97
CA GLY A 10 -8.45 -4.12 12.93
C GLY A 10 -8.72 -5.47 12.24
N TYR A 11 -8.21 -6.56 12.83
CA TYR A 11 -8.30 -7.94 12.33
C TYR A 11 -9.73 -8.50 12.15
N GLU A 12 -10.79 -7.74 12.49
CA GLU A 12 -12.18 -8.21 12.51
C GLU A 12 -12.85 -8.28 11.12
N ALA A 13 -12.08 -8.32 10.03
CA ALA A 13 -12.68 -8.50 8.72
C ALA A 13 -13.25 -9.92 8.59
N THR A 14 -14.54 -10.01 8.27
CA THR A 14 -15.38 -11.21 8.38
C THR A 14 -15.01 -12.36 7.44
N SER A 15 -14.00 -12.21 6.58
CA SER A 15 -13.33 -13.33 5.91
C SER A 15 -11.89 -12.99 5.49
N GLU A 16 -10.94 -13.90 5.76
CA GLU A 16 -9.52 -13.75 5.34
C GLU A 16 -9.35 -13.79 3.80
N SER A 17 -10.33 -14.33 3.06
CA SER A 17 -10.28 -14.45 1.60
C SER A 17 -10.44 -13.12 0.85
N GLU A 18 -10.97 -12.09 1.50
CA GLU A 18 -11.26 -10.79 0.88
C GLU A 18 -10.29 -9.69 1.30
N CYS A 19 -9.42 -9.96 2.27
CA CYS A 19 -8.58 -8.95 2.90
C CYS A 19 -7.09 -9.23 2.65
N LYS A 20 -6.50 -8.38 1.81
CA LYS A 20 -5.08 -8.39 1.49
C LYS A 20 -4.30 -7.49 2.45
N PRO A 21 -3.08 -7.88 2.82
CA PRO A 21 -2.20 -6.98 3.54
C PRO A 21 -1.84 -5.78 2.66
N VAL A 22 -1.68 -4.61 3.28
CA VAL A 22 -1.15 -3.42 2.61
C VAL A 22 0.36 -3.46 2.50
N TYR A 23 1.00 -4.28 3.32
CA TYR A 23 2.42 -4.63 3.23
C TYR A 23 2.62 -6.12 3.48
N GLN A 24 3.39 -6.76 2.63
CA GLN A 24 3.91 -8.10 2.89
C GLN A 24 5.40 -8.14 2.56
N ALA A 25 6.22 -8.49 3.56
CA ALA A 25 7.66 -8.61 3.34
C ALA A 25 7.98 -9.79 2.41
N ARG A 26 8.87 -9.56 1.44
CA ARG A 26 9.36 -10.57 0.49
C ARG A 26 10.51 -11.42 1.03
N SER A 27 11.24 -10.89 2.01
CA SER A 27 12.38 -11.55 2.64
C SER A 27 12.57 -11.06 4.08
N GLN A 28 13.39 -11.77 4.85
CA GLN A 28 13.77 -11.33 6.19
C GLN A 28 14.55 -10.00 6.14
N GLU A 29 15.41 -9.82 5.14
CA GLU A 29 16.16 -8.58 4.96
C GLU A 29 15.23 -7.39 4.70
N SER A 30 14.28 -7.53 3.77
CA SER A 30 13.23 -6.53 3.51
C SER A 30 12.45 -6.20 4.78
N ALA A 31 12.09 -7.19 5.59
CA ALA A 31 11.40 -6.95 6.85
C ALA A 31 12.23 -6.14 7.87
N HIS A 32 13.57 -6.19 7.80
CA HIS A 32 14.47 -5.44 8.69
C HIS A 32 14.81 -4.04 8.18
N SER A 33 14.91 -3.84 6.87
CA SER A 33 15.29 -2.57 6.23
C SER A 33 14.09 -1.66 5.91
N THR A 34 12.87 -2.21 5.90
CA THR A 34 11.68 -1.46 5.50
C THR A 34 11.21 -0.49 6.59
N VAL A 35 11.03 0.77 6.22
CA VAL A 35 10.30 1.76 7.01
C VAL A 35 8.88 1.86 6.46
N ILE A 36 7.89 1.40 7.23
CA ILE A 36 6.49 1.36 6.80
C ILE A 36 5.75 2.62 7.29
N SER A 37 5.21 3.39 6.36
CA SER A 37 4.28 4.48 6.65
C SER A 37 2.91 4.16 6.05
N ILE A 38 1.92 3.92 6.91
CA ILE A 38 0.54 3.64 6.49
C ILE A 38 -0.37 4.67 7.14
N SER A 39 -1.06 5.46 6.33
CA SER A 39 -2.06 6.42 6.79
C SER A 39 -3.35 5.67 7.11
N SER A 40 -3.49 5.24 8.37
CA SER A 40 -4.68 4.54 8.85
C SER A 40 -5.05 4.94 10.29
N PRO A 41 -6.36 4.98 10.63
CA PRO A 41 -6.80 5.09 12.02
C PRO A 41 -6.36 3.90 12.89
N ILE A 42 -6.20 2.70 12.33
CA ILE A 42 -5.77 1.48 13.05
C ILE A 42 -4.86 0.63 12.16
N LEU A 43 -3.73 0.17 12.71
CA LEU A 43 -2.83 -0.76 12.03
C LEU A 43 -2.76 -2.08 12.80
N THR A 44 -2.85 -3.20 12.08
CA THR A 44 -2.66 -4.55 12.63
C THR A 44 -1.44 -5.19 11.98
N VAL A 45 -0.55 -5.76 12.80
CA VAL A 45 0.58 -6.56 12.33
C VAL A 45 0.32 -8.03 12.63
N ASP A 46 0.25 -8.86 11.58
CA ASP A 46 0.27 -10.31 11.67
C ASP A 46 1.72 -10.79 11.57
N MET A 47 2.21 -11.39 12.66
CA MET A 47 3.58 -11.93 12.77
C MET A 47 3.69 -13.38 12.27
N GLY A 48 2.63 -13.92 11.68
CA GLY A 48 2.54 -15.29 11.21
C GLY A 48 2.28 -16.31 12.33
N PRO A 49 2.36 -17.61 12.03
CA PRO A 49 1.84 -18.69 12.89
C PRO A 49 2.60 -18.89 14.21
N LYS A 50 3.60 -18.06 14.54
CA LYS A 50 4.39 -18.25 15.76
C LYS A 50 3.87 -17.54 17.00
N GLU A 51 3.12 -16.45 16.92
CA GLU A 51 2.38 -15.90 18.07
C GLU A 51 1.29 -14.90 17.59
N PRO A 52 0.04 -14.98 18.07
CA PRO A 52 -0.96 -13.95 17.81
C PRO A 52 -0.68 -12.76 18.72
N LYS A 53 0.19 -11.85 18.28
CA LYS A 53 0.42 -10.56 18.94
C LYS A 53 0.23 -9.46 17.92
N SER A 54 -1.03 -9.16 17.61
CA SER A 54 -1.41 -7.93 16.92
C SER A 54 -1.01 -6.74 17.81
N ARG A 55 -0.10 -5.90 17.33
CA ARG A 55 0.23 -4.63 17.97
C ARG A 55 -0.39 -3.50 17.18
N TYR A 56 -1.14 -2.64 17.89
CA TYR A 56 -1.73 -1.43 17.35
C TYR A 56 -0.78 -0.27 17.55
N GLN A 57 -0.35 0.37 16.47
CA GLN A 57 0.47 1.57 16.54
C GLN A 57 -0.07 2.64 15.59
N ARG A 58 -0.32 3.82 16.14
CA ARG A 58 -0.69 5.02 15.37
C ARG A 58 0.57 5.52 14.67
N SER A 59 0.66 5.38 13.35
CA SER A 59 1.77 5.96 12.60
C SER A 59 1.41 7.40 12.20
N LEU A 60 2.09 8.34 12.83
CA LEU A 60 2.23 9.70 12.33
C LEU A 60 3.71 9.90 12.03
N ALA A 61 3.99 10.25 10.77
CA ALA A 61 5.07 11.14 10.33
C ALA A 61 6.13 10.57 9.34
N THR A 62 6.26 11.36 8.27
CA THR A 62 7.46 11.79 7.51
C THR A 62 8.42 10.78 6.91
N PHE A 63 8.51 10.89 5.58
CA PHE A 63 9.51 10.41 4.64
C PHE A 63 10.93 10.35 5.21
N GLN A 64 11.53 9.17 5.12
CA GLN A 64 12.98 8.99 5.08
C GLN A 64 13.35 8.32 3.76
N HIS A 65 14.53 8.66 3.24
CA HIS A 65 15.14 8.05 2.06
C HIS A 65 14.99 6.53 2.11
N ALA A 66 14.32 5.95 1.11
CA ALA A 66 14.18 4.51 1.01
C ALA A 66 15.55 3.91 0.66
N THR A 67 16.02 2.98 1.48
CA THR A 67 17.29 2.27 1.24
C THR A 67 17.08 1.16 0.21
N PRO A 68 18.13 0.69 -0.47
CA PRO A 68 18.05 -0.56 -1.24
C PRO A 68 17.48 -1.69 -0.38
N ASN A 69 16.74 -2.62 -1.00
CA ASN A 69 16.05 -3.73 -0.32
C ASN A 69 14.94 -3.29 0.66
N SER A 70 14.35 -2.10 0.51
CA SER A 70 13.24 -1.62 1.35
C SER A 70 11.92 -1.59 0.58
N SER A 71 10.81 -1.45 1.28
CA SER A 71 9.49 -1.27 0.66
C SER A 71 8.87 0.07 1.03
N VAL A 72 8.12 0.64 0.10
CA VAL A 72 7.29 1.83 0.34
C VAL A 72 5.84 1.47 0.04
N VAL A 73 4.93 1.84 0.94
CA VAL A 73 3.52 1.47 0.85
C VAL A 73 2.66 2.71 0.84
N TYR A 74 1.73 2.78 -0.11
CA TYR A 74 0.73 3.84 -0.24
C TYR A 74 -0.67 3.22 -0.21
N THR A 75 -1.56 3.82 0.56
CA THR A 75 -2.93 3.32 0.72
C THR A 75 -3.90 4.47 0.60
N SER A 76 -5.02 4.24 -0.08
CA SER A 76 -6.09 5.21 -0.09
C SER A 76 -6.77 5.27 1.29
N PRO A 77 -7.25 6.44 1.71
CA PRO A 77 -8.09 6.62 2.89
C PRO A 77 -9.31 5.68 2.89
N GLY A 78 -9.44 4.83 3.91
CA GLY A 78 -10.51 3.82 4.01
C GLY A 78 -10.22 2.49 3.32
N TYR A 79 -9.02 2.30 2.77
CA TYR A 79 -8.56 0.95 2.41
C TYR A 79 -8.09 0.22 3.66
N VAL A 80 -8.81 -0.83 4.02
CA VAL A 80 -8.63 -1.59 5.27
C VAL A 80 -7.96 -2.95 5.03
N GLY A 81 -7.39 -3.14 3.83
CA GLY A 81 -6.99 -4.45 3.32
C GLY A 81 -8.10 -5.16 2.55
N CYS A 82 -9.36 -4.76 2.72
CA CYS A 82 -10.48 -5.34 1.98
C CYS A 82 -11.05 -4.31 0.99
N SER A 83 -11.50 -4.75 -0.18
CA SER A 83 -12.24 -3.92 -1.12
C SER A 83 -13.57 -3.51 -0.49
N ASN A 84 -13.67 -2.24 -0.11
CA ASN A 84 -14.83 -1.52 0.42
C ASN A 84 -15.94 -2.36 1.08
N ILE A 85 -15.85 -2.55 2.40
CA ILE A 85 -17.00 -2.93 3.22
C ILE A 85 -17.80 -1.65 3.50
N GLY A 86 -19.02 -1.50 2.98
CA GLY A 86 -19.85 -0.31 3.27
C GLY A 86 -20.07 -0.11 4.78
N ASN A 87 -20.08 1.14 5.25
CA ASN A 87 -20.17 1.55 6.68
C ASN A 87 -18.93 1.20 7.54
N GLN A 88 -17.73 1.47 7.05
CA GLN A 88 -16.53 1.28 7.87
C GLN A 88 -16.54 2.20 9.10
N GLN A 89 -16.36 1.61 10.29
CA GLN A 89 -16.15 2.36 11.54
C GLN A 89 -14.84 3.14 11.55
N TYR A 90 -13.92 2.77 10.65
CA TYR A 90 -12.59 3.32 10.52
C TYR A 90 -12.44 3.92 9.11
N TYR A 91 -12.50 5.25 9.02
CA TYR A 91 -12.29 5.97 7.77
C TYR A 91 -11.24 7.06 7.98
N ALA A 92 -10.62 7.48 6.89
CA ALA A 92 -9.78 8.67 6.86
C ALA A 92 -10.40 9.69 5.90
N ASP A 93 -10.40 10.96 6.31
CA ASP A 93 -11.02 12.08 5.59
C ASP A 93 -10.21 12.57 4.38
N SER A 94 -9.01 12.03 4.17
CA SER A 94 -8.26 12.38 2.96
C SER A 94 -8.99 11.85 1.73
N ASN A 95 -9.02 12.66 0.69
CA ASN A 95 -9.59 12.30 -0.61
C ASN A 95 -8.52 12.37 -1.70
N ASN A 96 -7.27 12.67 -1.37
CA ASN A 96 -6.21 12.84 -2.36
C ASN A 96 -4.94 12.15 -1.89
N VAL A 97 -4.17 11.63 -2.83
CA VAL A 97 -2.80 11.18 -2.65
C VAL A 97 -1.97 11.88 -3.72
N LEU A 98 -0.96 12.61 -3.30
CA LEU A 98 0.04 13.19 -4.19
C LEU A 98 1.41 12.94 -3.56
N GLU A 99 2.14 11.99 -4.11
CA GLU A 99 3.38 11.49 -3.51
C GLU A 99 4.46 11.37 -4.56
N THR A 100 5.69 11.67 -4.16
CA THR A 100 6.88 11.50 -5.02
C THR A 100 7.98 10.77 -4.26
N LEU A 101 8.62 9.81 -4.91
CA LEU A 101 9.71 9.01 -4.39
C LEU A 101 10.85 9.02 -5.40
N SER A 102 12.08 9.13 -4.93
CA SER A 102 13.27 8.90 -5.73
C SER A 102 14.16 7.87 -5.03
N ALA A 103 14.64 6.88 -5.78
CA ALA A 103 15.50 5.82 -5.28
C ALA A 103 16.59 5.45 -6.30
N GLU A 104 17.81 5.22 -5.81
CA GLU A 104 18.95 4.70 -6.59
C GLU A 104 19.11 3.21 -6.28
N VAL A 105 18.35 2.39 -7.01
CA VAL A 105 18.31 0.92 -6.88
C VAL A 105 18.24 0.30 -8.27
N GLU A 106 18.67 -0.95 -8.42
CA GLU A 106 18.77 -1.63 -9.71
C GLU A 106 17.41 -2.09 -10.27
N SER A 107 16.44 -2.36 -9.38
CA SER A 107 15.10 -2.80 -9.76
C SER A 107 14.02 -2.25 -8.85
N LEU A 108 12.80 -2.19 -9.37
CA LEU A 108 11.60 -1.79 -8.66
C LEU A 108 10.47 -2.76 -8.99
N ASP A 109 9.90 -3.41 -7.99
CA ASP A 109 8.67 -4.18 -8.13
C ASP A 109 7.48 -3.37 -7.61
N LEU A 110 6.49 -3.18 -8.46
CA LEU A 110 5.22 -2.54 -8.13
C LEU A 110 4.15 -3.61 -7.98
N GLU A 111 3.46 -3.61 -6.84
CA GLU A 111 2.26 -4.40 -6.62
C GLU A 111 1.11 -3.51 -6.16
N ALA A 112 -0.05 -3.64 -6.78
CA ALA A 112 -1.24 -2.87 -6.43
C ALA A 112 -2.49 -3.74 -6.36
N THR A 113 -3.36 -3.42 -5.41
CA THR A 113 -4.75 -3.90 -5.35
C THR A 113 -5.66 -2.69 -5.32
N TYR A 114 -6.66 -2.65 -6.21
CA TYR A 114 -7.50 -1.46 -6.34
C TYR A 114 -8.94 -1.80 -6.73
N SER A 115 -9.84 -0.91 -6.31
CA SER A 115 -11.26 -0.89 -6.65
C SER A 115 -11.63 0.56 -6.95
N ILE A 116 -11.58 0.94 -8.22
CA ILE A 116 -11.74 2.29 -8.74
C ILE A 116 -12.81 2.25 -9.84
N PRO A 117 -14.10 2.41 -9.51
CA PRO A 117 -15.20 2.24 -10.47
C PRO A 117 -15.27 3.33 -11.54
N SER A 118 -14.59 4.47 -11.34
CA SER A 118 -14.63 5.62 -12.24
C SER A 118 -13.25 5.97 -12.76
N ALA A 119 -13.11 6.09 -14.08
CA ALA A 119 -11.86 6.55 -14.71
C ALA A 119 -11.46 7.98 -14.30
N LYS A 120 -12.40 8.79 -13.76
CA LYS A 120 -12.09 10.12 -13.22
C LYS A 120 -11.34 10.07 -11.87
N GLU A 121 -11.31 8.89 -11.25
CA GLU A 121 -10.68 8.63 -9.96
C GLU A 121 -9.51 7.64 -10.13
N ALA A 122 -8.98 7.53 -11.35
CA ALA A 122 -7.85 6.67 -11.65
C ALA A 122 -6.67 7.02 -10.73
N VAL A 123 -5.95 6.00 -10.26
CA VAL A 123 -4.65 6.21 -9.64
C VAL A 123 -3.64 6.32 -10.77
N HIS A 124 -3.02 7.48 -10.90
CA HIS A 124 -2.00 7.77 -11.88
C HIS A 124 -0.64 7.53 -11.25
N ILE A 125 0.08 6.52 -11.73
CA ILE A 125 1.43 6.18 -11.26
C ILE A 125 2.39 6.42 -12.41
N THR A 126 3.33 7.34 -12.21
CA THR A 126 4.43 7.55 -13.15
C THR A 126 5.68 6.95 -12.56
N VAL A 127 6.32 6.03 -13.26
CA VAL A 127 7.65 5.50 -12.91
C VAL A 127 8.61 5.94 -14.01
N ASN A 128 9.50 6.87 -13.69
CA ASN A 128 10.34 7.58 -14.65
C ASN A 128 9.49 8.29 -15.73
N SER A 129 9.44 7.73 -16.94
CA SER A 129 8.65 8.27 -18.07
C SER A 129 7.43 7.41 -18.41
N GLU A 130 7.24 6.29 -17.71
CA GLU A 130 6.13 5.37 -17.97
C GLU A 130 4.95 5.65 -17.06
N ILE A 131 3.76 5.73 -17.65
CA ILE A 131 2.50 6.00 -16.94
C ILE A 131 1.71 4.70 -16.83
N LEU A 132 1.23 4.43 -15.62
CA LEU A 132 0.34 3.34 -15.26
C LEU A 132 -0.91 3.92 -14.60
N ASP A 133 -2.05 3.77 -15.27
CA ASP A 133 -3.35 4.19 -14.75
C ASP A 133 -4.12 2.98 -14.21
N LEU A 134 -4.51 3.04 -12.94
CA LEU A 134 -5.31 1.98 -12.31
C LEU A 134 -6.79 2.38 -12.31
N VAL A 135 -7.62 1.59 -13.01
CA VAL A 135 -9.10 1.74 -13.08
C VAL A 135 -9.77 0.37 -13.12
N GLY A 136 -10.94 0.24 -12.49
CA GLY A 136 -11.68 -1.01 -12.35
C GLY A 136 -11.46 -1.69 -11.00
N VAL A 137 -11.74 -2.99 -10.92
CA VAL A 137 -11.49 -3.81 -9.71
C VAL A 137 -10.54 -4.93 -10.08
N ALA A 138 -9.27 -4.81 -9.68
CA ALA A 138 -8.23 -5.77 -10.06
C ALA A 138 -6.98 -5.64 -9.19
N THR A 139 -5.96 -6.43 -9.55
CA THR A 139 -4.59 -6.28 -9.11
C THR A 139 -3.69 -5.92 -10.28
N ALA A 140 -2.66 -5.12 -10.03
CA ALA A 140 -1.58 -4.88 -10.98
C ALA A 140 -0.26 -5.31 -10.35
N ALA A 141 0.63 -5.89 -11.16
CA ALA A 141 1.99 -6.19 -10.78
C ALA A 141 2.90 -5.81 -11.94
N LYS A 142 4.00 -5.13 -11.67
CA LYS A 142 4.95 -4.71 -12.70
C LYS A 142 6.36 -4.57 -12.15
N HIS A 143 7.30 -5.15 -12.88
CA HIS A 143 8.71 -5.08 -12.60
C HIS A 143 9.38 -4.06 -13.52
N TYR A 144 10.30 -3.26 -12.97
CA TYR A 144 11.09 -2.27 -13.69
C TYR A 144 12.58 -2.46 -13.40
N GLU A 145 13.40 -2.22 -14.42
CA GLU A 145 14.87 -2.30 -14.35
C GLU A 145 15.45 -0.94 -14.76
N ALA A 146 16.21 -0.31 -13.87
CA ALA A 146 16.88 0.97 -14.10
C ALA A 146 17.93 1.19 -12.99
N GLU A 147 18.85 2.13 -13.15
CA GLU A 147 19.80 2.50 -12.08
C GLU A 147 19.20 3.53 -11.09
N ARG A 148 18.05 4.10 -11.45
CA ARG A 148 17.32 5.10 -10.68
C ARG A 148 15.85 5.09 -11.03
N PHE A 149 15.02 5.26 -10.02
CA PHE A 149 13.57 5.40 -10.15
C PHE A 149 13.11 6.72 -9.55
N ASP A 150 12.40 7.51 -10.34
CA ASP A 150 11.61 8.66 -9.91
C ASP A 150 10.13 8.30 -10.08
N VAL A 151 9.43 8.08 -8.97
CA VAL A 151 8.03 7.64 -8.93
C VAL A 151 7.14 8.78 -8.47
N THR A 152 6.04 9.02 -9.18
CA THR A 152 4.97 9.93 -8.77
C THR A 152 3.66 9.18 -8.70
N ILE A 153 2.92 9.35 -7.61
CA ILE A 153 1.58 8.78 -7.43
C ILE A 153 0.62 9.95 -7.24
N ASN A 154 -0.40 10.01 -8.09
CA ASN A 154 -1.45 11.01 -8.00
C ASN A 154 -2.82 10.34 -8.06
N TRP A 155 -3.67 10.69 -7.10
CA TRP A 155 -5.03 10.19 -7.03
C TRP A 155 -5.94 11.20 -6.34
N SER A 156 -7.16 11.33 -6.84
CA SER A 156 -8.21 12.15 -6.25
C SER A 156 -9.53 11.40 -6.25
N ARG A 157 -10.20 11.42 -5.10
CA ARG A 157 -11.46 10.74 -4.81
C ARG A 157 -12.61 11.73 -4.82
N SER A 158 -13.64 11.38 -5.57
CA SER A 158 -14.96 12.02 -5.60
C SER A 158 -16.07 11.13 -5.00
N THR A 159 -15.85 9.82 -4.89
CA THR A 159 -16.80 8.82 -4.40
C THR A 159 -16.18 7.93 -3.32
N PRO A 160 -16.93 7.54 -2.28
CA PRO A 160 -16.44 6.60 -1.25
C PRO A 160 -16.15 5.20 -1.79
N ALA A 161 -16.50 4.91 -3.05
CA ALA A 161 -16.34 3.60 -3.67
C ALA A 161 -14.87 3.32 -4.05
N SER A 162 -14.10 4.37 -4.33
CA SER A 162 -12.71 4.25 -4.81
C SER A 162 -11.72 4.01 -3.68
N ASN A 163 -10.92 2.95 -3.82
CA ASN A 163 -9.88 2.57 -2.88
C ASN A 163 -8.73 1.81 -3.58
N PHE A 164 -7.52 1.91 -3.01
CA PHE A 164 -6.34 1.19 -3.47
C PHE A 164 -5.31 0.97 -2.35
N ALA A 165 -4.45 -0.02 -2.55
CA ALA A 165 -3.16 -0.18 -1.91
C ALA A 165 -2.09 -0.43 -2.98
N LEU A 166 -0.92 0.15 -2.76
CA LEU A 166 0.24 0.10 -3.64
C LEU A 166 1.46 -0.18 -2.77
N GLN A 167 2.24 -1.19 -3.14
CA GLN A 167 3.54 -1.50 -2.58
C GLN A 167 4.60 -1.33 -3.68
N LEU A 168 5.68 -0.66 -3.34
CA LEU A 168 6.88 -0.47 -4.16
C LEU A 168 8.03 -1.14 -3.42
N ASP A 169 8.57 -2.22 -3.98
CA ASP A 169 9.75 -2.89 -3.44
C ASP A 169 11.00 -2.46 -4.22
N LEU A 170 11.98 -1.93 -3.49
CA LEU A 170 13.25 -1.39 -3.95
C LEU A 170 14.41 -2.34 -3.62
#